data_AF-A0A936E9W6-F1
#
_entry.id   AF-A0A936E9W6-F1
#
_cell.length_a   1.000
_cell.length_b   1.000
_cell.length_c   1.000
_cell.angle_alpha   90.00
_cell.angle_beta   90.00
_cell.angle_gamma   90.00
#
_symmetry.space_group_name_H-M   'P 1'
#
loop_
_entity.id
_entity.type
_entity.pdbx_description
1 polymer ?
#
loop_
_entity_poly.entity_id
_entity_poly.type
_entity_poly.pdbx_seq_one_letter_code
_entity_poly.pdbx_strand_id
1 'polypeptide(L)'
;MWLAPGILIGVVLDKIGIWTPVRSIGKGNWQPVAVFALTYLAAGLCLECENYFSASRSGDDVTFTMAPAFWRYNLPYVNEFHLFEMPILGFLGYIPFSLYCWAWWIAFAYMQGIPSKFYTEDIIVPNSKK
;
A
#
# COMPACT_ATOMS: atom_id res chain seq x y z
N MET A 1 -10.26 9.18 -7.60
CA MET A 1 -10.54 8.35 -8.80
C MET A 1 -9.88 6.97 -8.70
N TRP A 2 -8.57 6.87 -8.42
CA TRP A 2 -7.84 5.59 -8.39
C TRP A 2 -8.22 4.62 -7.25
N LEU A 3 -8.82 5.11 -6.16
CA LEU A 3 -9.30 4.26 -5.06
C LEU A 3 -10.53 3.43 -5.42
N ALA A 4 -11.36 3.93 -6.35
CA ALA A 4 -12.67 3.35 -6.64
C ALA A 4 -12.59 1.88 -7.14
N PRO A 5 -11.70 1.52 -8.08
CA PRO A 5 -11.59 0.12 -8.52
C PRO A 5 -11.16 -0.82 -7.38
N GLY A 6 -10.27 -0.39 -6.49
CA GLY A 6 -9.86 -1.21 -5.34
C GLY A 6 -11.01 -1.48 -4.36
N ILE A 7 -11.82 -0.46 -4.10
CA ILE A 7 -13.02 -0.60 -3.26
C ILE A 7 -14.02 -1.56 -3.92
N LEU A 8 -14.28 -1.40 -5.23
CA LEU A 8 -15.19 -2.26 -5.98
C LEU A 8 -14.74 -3.72 -5.93
N ILE A 9 -13.45 -4.00 -6.16
CA ILE A 9 -12.89 -5.35 -6.06
C ILE A 9 -13.03 -5.89 -4.65
N GLY A 10 -12.74 -5.09 -3.63
CA GLY A 10 -12.92 -5.48 -2.23
C GLY A 10 -14.35 -5.89 -1.90
N VAL A 11 -15.35 -5.13 -2.39
CA VAL A 11 -16.78 -5.46 -2.21
C VAL A 11 -17.15 -6.75 -2.95
N VAL A 12 -16.68 -6.93 -4.19
CA VAL A 12 -16.94 -8.14 -4.98
C VAL A 12 -16.34 -9.37 -4.30
N LEU A 13 -15.08 -9.29 -3.84
CA LEU A 13 -14.42 -10.37 -3.13
C LEU A 13 -15.16 -10.76 -1.84
N ASP A 14 -15.64 -9.77 -1.09
CA ASP A 14 -16.42 -10.02 0.13
C ASP A 14 -17.76 -10.70 -0.19
N LYS A 15 -18.45 -10.29 -1.27
CA LYS A 15 -19.70 -10.93 -1.74
C LYS A 15 -19.50 -12.38 -2.19
N ILE A 16 -18.34 -12.72 -2.76
CA ILE A 16 -17.98 -14.09 -3.15
C ILE A 16 -17.52 -14.92 -1.93
N GLY A 17 -17.35 -14.30 -0.77
CA GLY A 17 -16.89 -14.97 0.45
C GLY A 17 -15.39 -15.20 0.50
N ILE A 18 -14.63 -14.51 -0.36
CA ILE A 18 -13.16 -14.54 -0.35
C ILE A 18 -12.66 -13.63 0.76
N TRP A 19 -11.61 -14.08 1.45
CA TRP A 19 -11.01 -13.29 2.52
C TRP A 19 -10.37 -12.02 1.94
N THR A 20 -10.60 -10.89 2.60
CA THR A 20 -9.94 -9.62 2.31
C THR A 20 -9.31 -9.08 3.58
N PRO A 21 -8.25 -8.26 3.49
CA PRO A 21 -7.55 -7.73 4.67
C PRO A 21 -8.48 -6.88 5.56
N VAL A 22 -9.46 -6.22 4.93
CA VAL A 22 -10.45 -5.37 5.59
C VAL A 22 -11.46 -6.19 6.41
N ARG A 23 -11.72 -7.45 6.05
CA ARG A 23 -12.63 -8.32 6.79
C ARG A 23 -12.14 -8.60 8.21
N SER A 24 -10.82 -8.69 8.41
CA SER A 24 -10.22 -8.89 9.73
C SER A 24 -10.38 -7.67 10.65
N ILE A 25 -10.50 -6.45 10.08
CA ILE A 25 -10.81 -5.22 10.85
C ILE A 25 -12.17 -5.35 11.54
N GLY A 26 -13.18 -5.89 10.86
CA GLY A 26 -14.51 -6.10 11.44
C GLY A 26 -14.51 -7.04 12.66
N LYS A 27 -13.46 -7.84 12.82
CA LYS A 27 -13.24 -8.74 13.97
C LYS A 27 -12.31 -8.13 15.03
N GLY A 28 -11.91 -6.87 14.88
CA GLY A 28 -10.96 -6.19 15.77
C GLY A 28 -9.49 -6.49 15.47
N ASN A 29 -9.18 -7.30 14.46
CA ASN A 29 -7.80 -7.60 14.07
C ASN A 29 -7.33 -6.66 12.94
N TRP A 30 -6.52 -5.67 13.32
CA TRP A 30 -5.92 -4.70 12.40
C TRP A 30 -4.57 -5.13 11.82
N GLN A 31 -4.02 -6.26 12.28
CA GLN A 31 -2.68 -6.70 11.92
C GLN A 31 -2.49 -6.89 10.40
N PRO A 32 -3.40 -7.54 9.64
CA PRO A 32 -3.21 -7.72 8.20
C PRO A 32 -3.08 -6.39 7.46
N VAL A 33 -3.94 -5.42 7.79
CA VAL A 33 -3.93 -4.09 7.17
C VAL A 33 -2.69 -3.30 7.58
N ALA A 34 -2.32 -3.35 8.86
CA ALA A 34 -1.12 -2.67 9.35
C ALA A 34 0.15 -3.22 8.69
N VAL A 35 0.28 -4.53 8.55
CA VAL A 35 1.42 -5.16 7.86
C VAL A 35 1.49 -4.71 6.41
N PHE A 36 0.38 -4.74 5.67
CA PHE A 36 0.39 -4.31 4.26
C PHE A 36 0.73 -2.83 4.10
N ALA A 37 0.15 -1.97 4.96
CA ALA A 37 0.45 -0.55 4.96
C ALA A 37 1.93 -0.27 5.26
N LEU A 38 2.49 -0.89 6.29
CA LEU A 38 3.89 -0.71 6.68
C LEU A 38 4.86 -1.26 5.63
N THR A 39 4.57 -2.42 5.03
CA THR A 39 5.40 -2.98 3.96
C THR A 39 5.49 -2.04 2.77
N TYR A 40 4.35 -1.49 2.32
CA TYR A 40 4.34 -0.57 1.18
C TYR A 40 4.90 0.81 1.53
N LEU A 41 4.75 1.27 2.78
CA LEU A 41 5.40 2.49 3.23
C LEU A 41 6.92 2.34 3.23
N ALA A 42 7.44 1.22 3.74
CA ALA A 42 8.87 0.91 3.72
C ALA A 42 9.39 0.76 2.28
N ALA A 43 8.68 0.04 1.42
CA ALA A 43 9.02 -0.07 0.00
C ALA A 43 9.00 1.29 -0.71
N GLY A 44 8.00 2.13 -0.43
CA GLY A 44 7.91 3.50 -0.93
C GLY A 44 9.09 4.36 -0.48
N LEU A 45 9.48 4.27 0.79
CA LEU A 45 10.68 4.95 1.30
C LEU A 45 11.96 4.49 0.59
N CYS A 46 12.13 3.19 0.38
CA CYS A 46 13.28 2.66 -0.36
C CYS A 46 13.31 3.17 -1.81
N LEU A 47 12.15 3.22 -2.46
CA LEU A 47 12.00 3.68 -3.84
C LEU A 47 12.26 5.19 -3.97
N GLU A 48 11.82 5.99 -3.00
CA GLU A 48 12.15 7.42 -2.94
C GLU A 48 13.62 7.68 -2.58
N CYS A 49 14.22 6.85 -1.72
CA CYS A 49 15.67 6.86 -1.50
C CYS A 49 16.43 6.61 -2.82
N GLU A 50 16.06 5.56 -3.56
CA GLU A 50 16.69 5.23 -4.84
C GLU A 50 16.53 6.37 -5.85
N ASN A 51 15.31 6.89 -6.02
CA ASN A 51 15.04 8.03 -6.89
C ASN A 51 15.87 9.26 -6.50
N TYR A 52 15.98 9.52 -5.20
CA TYR A 52 16.84 10.59 -4.70
C TYR A 52 18.29 10.32 -5.11
N PHE A 53 18.90 9.21 -4.74
CA PHE A 53 20.32 8.95 -5.03
C PHE A 53 20.65 8.77 -6.52
N SER A 54 19.65 8.58 -7.38
CA SER A 54 19.83 8.43 -8.83
C SER A 54 20.21 9.71 -9.59
N ALA A 55 20.19 10.87 -8.93
CA ALA A 55 20.49 12.17 -9.53
C ALA A 55 21.59 12.92 -8.77
N SER A 56 22.52 13.54 -9.51
CA SER A 56 23.49 14.47 -8.97
C SER A 56 22.81 15.81 -8.68
N ARG A 57 23.09 16.39 -7.52
CA ARG A 57 22.45 17.62 -7.03
C ARG A 57 23.49 18.67 -6.66
N SER A 58 23.11 19.93 -6.83
CA SER A 58 23.82 21.09 -6.29
C SER A 58 22.79 21.96 -5.55
N GLY A 59 22.78 21.88 -4.22
CA GLY A 59 21.66 22.40 -3.43
C GLY A 59 20.38 21.60 -3.66
N ASP A 60 19.25 22.29 -3.77
CA ASP A 60 17.92 21.70 -4.00
C ASP A 60 17.64 21.39 -5.49
N ASP A 61 18.57 21.75 -6.38
CA ASP A 61 18.43 21.52 -7.82
C ASP A 61 19.20 20.29 -8.31
N VAL A 62 18.53 19.59 -9.24
CA VAL A 62 19.07 18.43 -9.93
C VAL A 62 19.90 18.90 -11.12
N THR A 63 21.21 18.64 -11.07
CA THR A 63 22.15 19.09 -12.10
C THR A 63 22.30 18.09 -13.23
N PHE A 64 22.25 16.80 -12.92
CA PHE A 64 22.47 15.74 -13.88
C PHE A 64 21.91 14.40 -13.40
N THR A 65 21.25 13.65 -14.29
CA THR A 65 20.85 12.26 -14.04
C THR A 65 20.97 11.44 -15.32
N MET A 66 21.41 10.19 -15.16
CA MET A 66 21.39 9.17 -16.22
C MET A 66 20.36 8.09 -15.94
N ALA A 67 19.57 8.22 -14.86
CA ALA A 67 18.54 7.26 -14.51
C ALA A 67 17.31 7.51 -15.40
N PRO A 68 16.91 6.53 -16.24
CA PRO A 68 15.79 6.72 -17.16
C PRO A 68 14.44 6.83 -16.45
N ALA A 69 14.37 6.34 -15.21
CA ALA A 69 13.18 6.35 -14.37
C ALA A 69 13.28 7.39 -13.24
N PHE A 70 14.08 8.45 -13.40
CA PHE A 70 14.09 9.54 -12.41
C PHE A 70 12.78 10.36 -12.51
N TRP A 71 12.18 10.68 -11.37
CA TRP A 71 11.01 11.58 -11.31
C TRP A 71 11.21 12.71 -10.28
N ARG A 72 10.60 13.87 -10.58
CA ARG A 72 10.46 15.00 -9.64
C ARG A 72 8.98 15.31 -9.44
N TYR A 73 8.62 15.63 -8.20
CA TYR A 73 7.26 16.01 -7.85
C TYR A 73 7.08 17.53 -8.01
N ASN A 74 6.04 17.93 -8.71
CA ASN A 74 5.63 19.32 -8.81
C ASN A 74 4.12 19.43 -8.54
N LEU A 75 3.77 19.50 -7.25
CA LEU A 75 2.39 19.52 -6.78
C LEU A 75 2.06 20.88 -6.16
N PRO A 76 1.16 21.68 -6.74
CA PRO A 76 0.82 22.98 -6.15
C PRO A 76 0.26 22.80 -4.72
N TYR A 77 0.64 23.71 -3.82
CA TYR A 77 0.17 23.82 -2.41
C TYR A 77 0.61 22.73 -1.43
N VAL A 78 1.17 21.62 -1.91
CA VAL A 78 1.54 20.46 -1.07
C VAL A 78 3.03 20.17 -1.12
N ASN A 79 3.79 20.96 -1.90
CA ASN A 79 5.22 20.76 -2.16
C ASN A 79 6.13 21.49 -1.17
N GLU A 80 5.70 21.81 0.04
CA GLU A 80 6.54 22.59 0.98
C GLU A 80 7.39 21.70 1.89
N PHE A 81 6.85 20.55 2.30
CA PHE A 81 7.54 19.62 3.19
C PHE A 81 7.85 18.32 2.46
N HIS A 82 9.13 18.11 2.17
CA HIS A 82 9.62 16.92 1.51
C HIS A 82 10.39 16.00 2.44
N LEU A 83 10.26 14.72 2.16
CA LEU A 83 11.19 13.70 2.60
C LEU A 83 11.77 13.09 1.32
N PHE A 84 13.06 13.31 1.08
CA PHE A 84 13.69 13.11 -0.23
C PHE A 84 13.06 14.02 -1.31
N GLU A 85 12.71 13.49 -2.49
CA GLU A 85 11.99 14.25 -3.53
C GLU A 85 10.47 14.31 -3.28
N MET A 86 9.92 13.43 -2.44
CA MET A 86 8.48 13.28 -2.28
C MET A 86 7.90 14.17 -1.17
N PRO A 87 6.78 14.85 -1.41
CA PRO A 87 6.03 15.50 -0.34
C PRO A 87 5.56 14.51 0.73
N ILE A 88 5.55 14.91 2.00
CA ILE A 88 5.13 14.06 3.13
C ILE A 88 3.72 13.49 2.92
N LEU A 89 2.79 14.31 2.39
CA LEU A 89 1.43 13.88 2.08
C LEU A 89 1.36 12.78 1.00
N GLY A 90 2.38 12.69 0.14
CA GLY A 90 2.54 11.61 -0.81
C GLY A 90 2.67 10.25 -0.13
N PHE A 91 3.38 10.17 1.00
CA PHE A 91 3.59 8.92 1.72
C PHE A 91 2.29 8.33 2.30
N LEU A 92 1.32 9.17 2.64
CA LEU A 92 0.00 8.71 3.08
C LEU A 92 -0.74 7.94 1.99
N GLY A 93 -0.40 8.15 0.71
CA GLY A 93 -0.93 7.41 -0.43
C GLY A 93 -0.53 5.93 -0.44
N TYR A 94 0.62 5.55 0.11
CA TYR A 94 1.07 4.14 0.15
C TYR A 94 0.14 3.25 0.98
N ILE A 95 -0.53 3.81 2.00
CA ILE A 95 -1.44 3.05 2.86
C ILE A 95 -2.63 2.50 2.06
N PRO A 96 -3.51 3.33 1.44
CA PRO A 96 -4.60 2.82 0.63
C PRO A 96 -4.12 2.15 -0.67
N PHE A 97 -2.94 2.51 -1.17
CA PHE A 97 -2.35 1.87 -2.35
C PHE A 97 -1.96 0.41 -2.07
N SER A 98 -1.43 0.13 -0.87
CA SER A 98 -1.15 -1.24 -0.45
C SER A 98 -2.40 -2.12 -0.52
N LEU A 99 -3.52 -1.64 0.03
CA LEU A 99 -4.79 -2.36 0.03
C LEU A 99 -5.35 -2.56 -1.38
N TYR A 100 -5.17 -1.56 -2.24
CA TYR A 100 -5.51 -1.65 -3.66
C TYR A 100 -4.73 -2.78 -4.37
N CYS A 101 -3.41 -2.81 -4.22
CA CYS A 101 -2.56 -3.84 -4.82
C CYS A 101 -2.88 -5.23 -4.28
N TRP A 102 -3.11 -5.35 -2.97
CA TRP A 102 -3.49 -6.61 -2.34
C TRP A 102 -4.88 -7.10 -2.78
N ALA A 103 -5.85 -6.20 -2.98
CA ALA A 103 -7.15 -6.56 -3.52
C ALA A 103 -7.03 -7.18 -4.93
N TRP A 104 -6.21 -6.57 -5.78
CA TRP A 104 -5.90 -7.13 -7.11
C TRP A 104 -5.18 -8.48 -7.02
N TRP A 105 -4.16 -8.58 -6.17
CA TRP A 105 -3.44 -9.84 -5.95
C TRP A 105 -4.39 -10.96 -5.53
N ILE A 106 -5.27 -10.71 -4.55
CA ILE A 106 -6.24 -11.71 -4.06
C ILE A 106 -7.21 -12.11 -5.18
N ALA A 107 -7.68 -11.16 -5.98
CA ALA A 107 -8.56 -11.44 -7.12
C ALA A 107 -7.89 -12.34 -8.16
N PHE A 108 -6.65 -12.02 -8.56
CA PHE A 108 -5.90 -12.84 -9.51
C PHE A 108 -5.54 -14.22 -8.95
N ALA A 109 -5.08 -14.27 -7.70
CA ALA A 109 -4.78 -15.53 -7.02
C ALA A 109 -6.01 -16.44 -6.95
N TYR A 110 -7.20 -15.89 -6.66
CA TYR A 110 -8.45 -16.64 -6.69
C TYR A 110 -8.74 -17.21 -8.08
N MET A 111 -8.61 -16.41 -9.15
CA MET A 111 -8.80 -16.88 -10.53
C MET A 111 -7.80 -17.98 -10.94
N GLN A 112 -6.60 -17.95 -10.38
CA GLN A 112 -5.54 -18.94 -10.65
C GLN A 112 -5.56 -20.15 -9.69
N GLY A 113 -6.48 -20.20 -8.73
CA GLY A 113 -6.54 -21.26 -7.72
C GLY A 113 -5.38 -21.25 -6.72
N ILE A 114 -4.67 -20.12 -6.61
CA ILE A 114 -3.56 -19.94 -5.66
C ILE A 114 -4.14 -19.57 -4.29
N PRO A 115 -3.71 -20.22 -3.19
CA PRO A 115 -4.17 -19.86 -1.85
C PRO A 115 -3.72 -18.43 -1.50
N SER A 116 -4.69 -17.54 -1.29
CA SER A 116 -4.47 -16.10 -1.05
C SER A 116 -4.83 -15.65 0.36
N LYS A 117 -5.08 -16.60 1.27
CA LYS A 117 -5.28 -16.32 2.70
C LYS A 117 -3.92 -16.19 3.39
N PHE A 118 -3.58 -14.96 3.77
CA PHE A 118 -2.32 -14.64 4.46
C PHE A 118 -2.40 -14.72 5.98
N TYR A 119 -3.61 -14.87 6.52
CA TYR A 119 -3.83 -14.95 7.95
C TYR A 119 -4.67 -16.18 8.27
N THR A 120 -4.17 -17.00 9.19
CA THR A 120 -5.01 -17.97 9.90
C THR A 120 -5.75 -17.16 10.95
N GLU A 121 -7.03 -16.90 10.72
CA GLU A 121 -7.87 -16.37 11.79
C GLU A 121 -8.07 -17.52 12.79
N ASP A 122 -7.42 -17.43 13.94
CA ASP A 122 -7.77 -18.31 15.06
C ASP A 122 -9.27 -18.12 15.31
N ILE A 123 -10.00 -19.24 15.38
CA ILE A 123 -11.37 -19.23 15.85
C ILE A 123 -11.27 -18.67 17.28
N ILE A 124 -11.74 -17.45 17.52
CA ILE A 124 -12.05 -17.03 18.87
C ILE A 124 -13.18 -17.97 19.30
N VAL A 125 -12.82 -19.09 19.93
CA VAL A 125 -13.78 -19.95 20.60
C VAL A 125 -14.37 -19.05 21.67
N PRO A 126 -15.65 -18.65 21.57
CA PRO A 126 -16.25 -17.85 22.63
C PRO A 126 -16.11 -18.70 23.89
N ASN A 127 -15.38 -18.15 24.86
CA ASN A 127 -15.05 -18.79 26.13
C ASN A 127 -16.29 -19.55 26.62
N SER A 128 -16.25 -20.89 26.61
CA SER A 128 -17.38 -21.65 27.12
C SER A 128 -17.50 -21.25 28.59
N LYS A 129 -18.66 -20.70 28.92
CA LYS A 129 -18.97 -20.20 30.26
C LYS A 129 -18.50 -21.23 31.30
N LYS A 130 -17.54 -20.85 32.14
CA LYS A 130 -17.36 -21.44 33.46
C LYS A 130 -18.02 -20.51 34.47
#